data_AF-A0A418M019-F1
#
_entry.id   AF-A0A418M019-F1
#
_cell.length_a   1.000
_cell.length_b   1.000
_cell.length_c   1.000
_cell.angle_alpha   90.00
_cell.angle_beta   90.00
_cell.angle_gamma   90.00
#
_symmetry.space_group_name_H-M   'P 1'
#
loop_
_entity.id
_entity.type
_entity.pdbx_description
1 polymer ?
#
loop_
_entity_poly.entity_id
_entity_poly.type
_entity_poly.pdbx_seq_one_letter_code
_entity_poly.pdbx_strand_id
1 'polypeptide(L)'
;MKKHWEQSSPTPASVGAASLDEATLRKIVTTRVRKHTQASFTYFWASFTLQLLVYALLSHVLIKYWPQTQVRLLSLLGIGLYIPFTIVLMNKFKRVARGQLKGKLPSSVRDYLSEQYQLLNSFFRFKKRYELVLIPVSAAIGVVLVFMLYVPGGVQAYPEGALITYTLTLVSCYGAIRAENRKSFIRPLQQLRDLLGEYQE
;
A
#
# COMPACT_ATOMS: atom_id res chain seq x y z
N MET A 1 -8.09 -39.07 28.79
CA MET A 1 -8.03 -40.36 28.07
C MET A 1 -6.87 -40.33 27.08
N LYS A 2 -5.83 -41.10 27.39
CA LYS A 2 -4.60 -41.30 26.60
C LYS A 2 -4.95 -42.01 25.29
N LYS A 3 -4.58 -41.46 24.13
CA LYS A 3 -4.65 -42.20 22.85
C LYS A 3 -3.29 -42.85 22.58
N HIS A 4 -3.39 -44.11 22.19
CA HIS A 4 -2.35 -45.12 22.14
C HIS A 4 -1.14 -44.73 21.29
N TRP A 5 0.01 -45.02 21.87
CA TRP A 5 1.32 -45.15 21.25
C TRP A 5 1.40 -46.58 20.70
N GLU A 6 1.34 -46.76 19.38
CA GLU A 6 1.77 -48.01 18.75
C GLU A 6 3.05 -47.72 17.95
N GLN A 7 4.16 -48.11 18.57
CA GLN A 7 5.43 -48.36 17.92
C GLN A 7 5.48 -49.84 17.55
N SER A 8 5.59 -50.13 16.26
CA SER A 8 6.16 -51.37 15.74
C SER A 8 7.04 -51.03 14.53
N SER A 9 8.33 -50.79 14.81
CA SER A 9 9.46 -50.83 13.84
C SER A 9 9.99 -52.28 13.75
N PRO A 10 10.97 -52.68 12.88
CA PRO A 10 11.81 -51.96 11.89
C PRO A 10 11.80 -52.64 10.49
N THR A 11 12.26 -52.09 9.36
CA THR A 11 13.66 -52.04 8.83
C THR A 11 13.56 -51.73 7.29
N PRO A 12 14.66 -51.48 6.53
CA PRO A 12 14.92 -50.22 5.83
C PRO A 12 14.72 -50.31 4.31
N ALA A 13 13.99 -49.39 3.70
CA ALA A 13 14.04 -49.24 2.25
C ALA A 13 13.76 -47.79 1.87
N SER A 14 14.76 -47.22 1.19
CA SER A 14 14.75 -45.97 0.44
C SER A 14 14.06 -44.77 1.08
N VAL A 15 14.88 -43.80 1.44
CA VAL A 15 14.56 -42.38 1.30
C VAL A 15 14.21 -42.15 -0.18
N GLY A 16 13.00 -42.54 -0.57
CA GLY A 16 12.33 -41.99 -1.72
C GLY A 16 12.11 -40.54 -1.33
N ALA A 17 12.94 -39.66 -1.89
CA ALA A 17 12.59 -38.28 -2.12
C ALA A 17 11.22 -38.29 -2.81
N ALA A 18 10.16 -38.33 -2.01
CA ALA A 18 8.80 -38.15 -2.47
C ALA A 18 8.78 -36.71 -2.94
N SER A 19 9.03 -36.55 -4.23
CA SER A 19 8.85 -35.34 -5.02
C SER A 19 7.68 -34.59 -4.42
N LEU A 20 8.00 -33.54 -3.68
CA LEU A 20 7.07 -32.62 -3.08
C LEU A 20 6.09 -32.27 -4.20
N ASP A 21 4.87 -32.78 -4.08
CA ASP A 21 3.94 -32.91 -5.20
C ASP A 21 3.75 -31.53 -5.85
N GLU A 22 4.25 -31.38 -7.08
CA GLU A 22 4.36 -30.09 -7.76
C GLU A 22 2.99 -29.41 -7.87
N ALA A 23 1.92 -30.22 -7.92
CA ALA A 23 0.53 -29.77 -7.89
C ALA A 23 0.11 -29.18 -6.53
N THR A 24 0.49 -29.84 -5.42
CA THR A 24 0.25 -29.35 -4.05
C THR A 24 1.07 -28.10 -3.75
N LEU A 25 2.33 -28.06 -4.20
CA LEU A 25 3.20 -26.88 -4.18
C LEU A 25 2.60 -25.71 -4.98
N ARG A 26 2.14 -25.97 -6.21
CA ARG A 26 1.43 -24.98 -7.04
C ARG A 26 0.19 -24.45 -6.32
N LYS A 27 -0.58 -25.31 -5.64
CA LYS A 27 -1.78 -24.90 -4.90
C LYS A 27 -1.45 -24.01 -3.71
N ILE A 28 -0.38 -24.29 -2.98
CA ILE A 28 0.07 -23.49 -1.83
C ILE A 28 0.60 -22.12 -2.31
N VAL A 29 1.44 -22.12 -3.34
CA VAL A 29 2.02 -20.89 -3.91
C VAL A 29 0.92 -20.01 -4.51
N THR A 30 0.00 -20.56 -5.31
CA THR A 30 -1.11 -19.81 -5.88
C THR A 30 -2.05 -19.26 -4.82
N THR A 31 -2.33 -20.00 -3.74
CA THR A 31 -3.18 -19.53 -2.65
C THR A 31 -2.53 -18.38 -1.86
N ARG A 32 -1.22 -18.48 -1.58
CA ARG A 32 -0.48 -17.40 -0.91
C ARG A 32 -0.31 -16.18 -1.79
N VAL A 33 0.02 -16.35 -3.07
CA VAL A 33 0.10 -15.27 -4.05
C VAL A 33 -1.26 -14.57 -4.21
N ARG A 34 -2.35 -15.33 -4.26
CA ARG A 34 -3.72 -14.77 -4.29
C ARG A 34 -4.00 -13.94 -3.04
N LYS A 35 -3.60 -14.41 -1.85
CA LYS A 35 -3.76 -13.68 -0.58
C LYS A 35 -2.94 -12.37 -0.55
N HIS A 36 -1.70 -12.38 -1.02
CA HIS A 36 -0.87 -11.18 -1.12
C HIS A 36 -1.36 -10.19 -2.17
N THR A 37 -1.88 -10.70 -3.29
CA THR A 37 -2.51 -9.88 -4.32
C THR A 37 -3.78 -9.25 -3.79
N GLN A 38 -4.63 -9.99 -3.08
CA GLN A 38 -5.85 -9.48 -2.47
C GLN A 38 -5.55 -8.39 -1.42
N ALA A 39 -4.55 -8.58 -0.57
CA ALA A 39 -4.11 -7.54 0.37
C ALA A 39 -3.66 -6.25 -0.37
N SER A 40 -2.96 -6.40 -1.50
CA SER A 40 -2.56 -5.28 -2.35
C SER A 40 -3.77 -4.59 -3.00
N PHE A 41 -4.80 -5.34 -3.38
CA PHE A 41 -6.08 -4.80 -3.90
C PHE A 41 -6.88 -4.06 -2.83
N THR A 42 -6.96 -4.60 -1.60
CA THR A 42 -7.63 -3.92 -0.48
C THR A 42 -6.92 -2.60 -0.17
N TYR A 43 -5.58 -2.61 -0.17
CA TYR A 43 -4.79 -1.37 -0.01
C TYR A 43 -5.04 -0.38 -1.16
N PHE A 44 -5.06 -0.86 -2.40
CA PHE A 44 -5.39 -0.02 -3.57
C PHE A 44 -6.76 0.65 -3.40
N TRP A 45 -7.78 -0.12 -3.03
CA TRP A 45 -9.14 0.42 -2.82
C TRP A 45 -9.17 1.42 -1.67
N ALA A 46 -8.49 1.15 -0.56
CA ALA A 46 -8.39 2.11 0.54
C ALA A 46 -7.73 3.42 0.09
N SER A 47 -6.60 3.34 -0.62
CA SER A 47 -5.90 4.52 -1.15
C SER A 47 -6.72 5.27 -2.20
N PHE A 48 -7.47 4.56 -3.05
CA PHE A 48 -8.30 5.15 -4.08
C PHE A 48 -9.52 5.87 -3.50
N THR A 49 -10.20 5.26 -2.52
CA THR A 49 -11.30 5.89 -1.79
C THR A 49 -10.84 7.15 -1.05
N LEU A 50 -9.64 7.11 -0.44
CA LEU A 50 -9.05 8.29 0.20
C LEU A 50 -8.81 9.41 -0.82
N GLN A 51 -8.28 9.10 -2.01
CA GLN A 51 -8.10 10.08 -3.09
C GLN A 51 -9.43 10.70 -3.52
N LEU A 52 -10.47 9.89 -3.71
CA LEU A 52 -11.81 10.40 -4.04
C LEU A 52 -12.35 11.35 -2.98
N LEU A 53 -12.16 11.03 -1.70
CA LEU A 53 -12.56 11.89 -0.59
C LEU A 53 -11.79 13.21 -0.60
N VAL A 54 -10.47 13.17 -0.81
CA VAL A 54 -9.64 14.37 -0.93
C VAL A 54 -10.10 15.24 -2.11
N TYR A 55 -10.33 14.64 -3.27
CA TYR A 55 -10.83 15.39 -4.44
C TYR A 55 -12.22 15.98 -4.19
N ALA A 56 -13.12 15.24 -3.55
CA ALA A 56 -14.45 15.74 -3.20
C ALA A 56 -14.37 16.93 -2.23
N LEU A 57 -13.53 16.83 -1.19
CA LEU A 57 -13.32 17.90 -0.22
C LEU A 57 -12.73 19.15 -0.88
N LEU A 58 -11.64 19.00 -1.65
CA LEU A 58 -11.00 20.12 -2.33
C LEU A 58 -11.90 20.76 -3.38
N SER A 59 -12.69 19.96 -4.11
CA SER A 59 -13.67 20.47 -5.07
C SER A 59 -14.80 21.23 -4.36
N HIS A 60 -15.27 20.73 -3.22
CA HIS A 60 -16.28 21.41 -2.42
C HIS A 60 -15.75 22.76 -1.90
N VAL A 61 -14.54 22.80 -1.35
CA VAL A 61 -13.89 24.03 -0.88
C VAL A 61 -13.68 25.01 -2.04
N LEU A 62 -13.22 24.51 -3.20
CA LEU A 62 -13.02 25.30 -4.41
C LEU A 62 -14.31 25.97 -4.89
N ILE A 63 -15.42 25.23 -4.93
CA ILE A 63 -16.72 25.74 -5.38
C ILE A 63 -17.29 26.73 -4.37
N LYS A 64 -17.28 26.37 -3.07
CA LYS A 64 -17.88 27.18 -2.01
C LYS A 64 -17.14 28.52 -1.82
N TYR A 65 -15.81 28.52 -1.94
CA TYR A 65 -14.97 29.70 -1.74
C TYR A 65 -14.35 30.21 -3.05
N TRP A 66 -15.04 29.98 -4.18
CA TRP A 66 -14.60 30.38 -5.52
C TRP A 66 -14.10 31.83 -5.65
N PRO A 67 -14.72 32.84 -5.00
CA PRO A 67 -14.27 34.23 -5.10
C PRO A 67 -12.91 34.48 -4.40
N GLN A 68 -12.52 33.64 -3.46
CA GLN A 68 -11.29 33.82 -2.67
C GLN A 68 -10.09 33.23 -3.40
N THR A 69 -9.31 34.08 -4.05
CA THR A 69 -8.16 33.68 -4.89
C THR A 69 -7.15 32.77 -4.17
N GLN A 70 -6.86 33.05 -2.90
CA GLN A 70 -5.90 32.25 -2.12
C GLN A 70 -6.42 30.83 -1.86
N VAL A 71 -7.69 30.69 -1.44
CA VAL A 71 -8.33 29.39 -1.21
C VAL A 71 -8.44 28.59 -2.52
N ARG A 72 -8.77 29.28 -3.63
CA ARG A 72 -8.81 28.68 -4.97
C ARG A 72 -7.46 28.12 -5.38
N LEU A 73 -6.38 28.89 -5.26
CA LEU A 73 -5.03 28.47 -5.63
C LEU A 73 -4.56 27.28 -4.79
N LEU A 74 -4.76 27.33 -3.46
CA LEU A 74 -4.40 26.23 -2.56
C LEU A 74 -5.18 24.96 -2.87
N SER A 75 -6.47 25.08 -3.19
CA SER A 75 -7.30 23.93 -3.55
C SER A 75 -6.87 23.30 -4.88
N LEU A 76 -6.56 24.12 -5.88
CA LEU A 76 -6.01 23.64 -7.17
C LEU A 76 -4.63 23.01 -7.01
N LEU A 77 -3.77 23.59 -6.18
CA LEU A 77 -2.45 23.04 -5.88
C LEU A 77 -2.57 21.70 -5.15
N GLY A 78 -3.51 21.59 -4.21
CA GLY A 78 -3.88 20.32 -3.57
C GLY A 78 -4.33 19.27 -4.58
N ILE A 79 -5.24 19.61 -5.50
CA ILE A 79 -5.69 18.69 -6.55
C ILE A 79 -4.50 18.25 -7.42
N GLY A 80 -3.70 19.21 -7.89
CA GLY A 80 -2.52 18.99 -8.72
C GLY A 80 -1.49 18.08 -8.05
N LEU A 81 -1.30 18.22 -6.73
CA LEU A 81 -0.39 17.39 -5.94
C LEU A 81 -0.82 15.91 -5.90
N TYR A 82 -2.12 15.60 -5.94
CA TYR A 82 -2.62 14.23 -5.90
C TYR A 82 -2.70 13.57 -7.29
N ILE A 83 -2.75 14.34 -8.40
CA ILE A 83 -2.84 13.78 -9.77
C ILE A 83 -1.72 12.78 -10.10
N PRO A 84 -0.42 13.08 -9.89
CA PRO A 84 0.66 12.16 -10.25
C PRO A 84 0.55 10.84 -9.47
N PHE A 85 0.15 10.92 -8.19
CA PHE A 85 -0.10 9.76 -7.35
C PHE A 85 -1.22 8.89 -7.92
N THR A 86 -2.35 9.49 -8.27
CA THR A 86 -3.51 8.82 -8.87
C THR A 86 -3.15 8.14 -10.18
N ILE A 87 -2.39 8.81 -11.06
CA ILE A 87 -1.93 8.24 -12.34
C ILE A 87 -1.06 7.00 -12.11
N VAL A 88 -0.07 7.08 -11.22
CA VAL A 88 0.83 5.94 -10.96
C VAL A 88 0.08 4.80 -10.30
N LEU A 89 -0.80 5.10 -9.33
CA LEU A 89 -1.64 4.11 -8.66
C LEU A 89 -2.52 3.37 -9.68
N MET A 90 -3.18 4.11 -10.60
CA MET A 90 -4.05 3.56 -11.63
C MET A 90 -3.28 2.73 -12.67
N ASN A 91 -2.12 3.21 -13.13
CA ASN A 91 -1.28 2.49 -14.10
C ASN A 91 -0.79 1.14 -13.54
N LYS A 92 -0.42 1.12 -12.25
CA LYS A 92 0.02 -0.10 -11.58
C LYS A 92 -1.15 -1.04 -11.31
N PHE A 93 -2.30 -0.54 -10.88
CA PHE A 93 -3.53 -1.33 -10.77
C PHE A 93 -3.91 -1.99 -12.10
N LYS A 94 -3.90 -1.23 -13.20
CA LYS A 94 -4.19 -1.74 -14.54
C LYS A 94 -3.22 -2.85 -14.95
N ARG A 95 -1.93 -2.77 -14.57
CA ARG A 95 -0.96 -3.85 -14.79
C ARG A 95 -1.27 -5.10 -13.98
N VAL A 96 -1.57 -4.95 -12.68
CA VAL A 96 -1.91 -6.09 -11.81
C VAL A 96 -3.22 -6.75 -12.25
N ALA A 97 -4.26 -5.96 -12.52
CA ALA A 97 -5.56 -6.44 -13.01
C ALA A 97 -5.44 -7.14 -14.37
N ARG A 98 -4.66 -6.60 -15.32
CA ARG A 98 -4.39 -7.26 -16.61
C ARG A 98 -3.57 -8.54 -16.46
N GLY A 99 -2.62 -8.59 -15.54
CA GLY A 99 -1.86 -9.80 -15.21
C GLY A 99 -2.74 -10.92 -14.65
N GLN A 100 -3.81 -10.57 -13.92
CA GLN A 100 -4.82 -11.54 -13.48
C GLN A 100 -5.79 -11.95 -14.59
N LEU A 101 -6.22 -11.00 -15.44
CA LEU A 101 -7.15 -11.25 -16.55
C LEU A 101 -6.55 -12.11 -17.66
N LYS A 102 -5.22 -12.11 -17.83
CA LYS A 102 -4.59 -12.84 -18.95
C LYS A 102 -4.57 -14.35 -18.78
N GLY A 103 -4.86 -14.92 -17.61
CA GLY A 103 -5.12 -16.36 -17.39
C GLY A 103 -4.04 -17.36 -17.88
N LYS A 104 -2.98 -16.89 -18.52
CA LYS A 104 -1.88 -17.69 -19.05
C LYS A 104 -0.78 -17.65 -18.01
N LEU A 105 -0.77 -18.68 -17.16
CA LEU A 105 0.35 -18.96 -16.27
C LEU A 105 1.64 -18.98 -17.11
N PRO A 106 2.68 -18.22 -16.74
CA PRO A 106 3.99 -18.38 -17.35
C PRO A 106 4.55 -19.77 -17.04
N SER A 107 5.42 -20.25 -17.91
CA SER A 107 6.02 -21.59 -17.95
C SER A 107 6.82 -21.97 -16.69
N SER A 108 7.16 -20.99 -15.84
CA SER A 108 7.82 -21.23 -14.56
C SER A 108 7.19 -20.39 -13.44
N VAL A 109 6.92 -21.03 -12.30
CA VAL A 109 6.41 -20.39 -11.08
C VAL A 109 7.39 -19.33 -10.55
N ARG A 110 8.69 -19.50 -10.87
CA ARG A 110 9.79 -18.63 -10.47
C ARG A 110 9.74 -17.27 -11.16
N ASP A 111 9.49 -17.24 -12.46
CA ASP A 111 9.41 -15.99 -13.23
C ASP A 111 8.21 -15.15 -12.77
N TYR A 112 7.08 -15.80 -12.52
CA TYR A 112 5.88 -15.15 -11.97
C TYR A 112 6.12 -14.54 -10.58
N LEU A 113 6.81 -15.27 -9.69
CA LEU A 113 7.17 -14.76 -8.36
C LEU A 113 8.12 -13.57 -8.46
N SER A 114 9.10 -13.64 -9.36
CA SER A 114 10.09 -12.58 -9.54
C SER A 114 9.46 -11.29 -10.08
N GLU A 115 8.56 -11.39 -11.06
CA GLU A 115 7.82 -10.24 -11.60
C GLU A 115 6.90 -9.60 -10.54
N GLN A 116 6.17 -10.42 -9.76
CA GLN A 116 5.34 -9.88 -8.69
C GLN A 116 6.17 -9.20 -7.60
N TYR A 117 7.30 -9.79 -7.21
CA TYR A 117 8.21 -9.19 -6.24
C TYR A 117 8.78 -7.87 -6.74
N GLN A 118 9.23 -7.79 -7.99
CA GLN A 118 9.74 -6.55 -8.59
C GLN A 118 8.65 -5.48 -8.72
N LEU A 119 7.42 -5.85 -9.07
CA LEU A 119 6.28 -4.94 -9.12
C LEU A 119 5.97 -4.37 -7.73
N LEU A 120 5.95 -5.22 -6.69
CA LEU A 120 5.65 -4.81 -5.32
C LEU A 120 6.77 -3.94 -4.73
N ASN A 121 8.03 -4.30 -4.97
CA ASN A 121 9.19 -3.54 -4.50
C ASN A 121 9.30 -2.16 -5.21
N SER A 122 9.06 -2.11 -6.53
CA SER A 122 9.04 -0.85 -7.27
C SER A 122 7.88 0.06 -6.81
N PHE A 123 6.73 -0.52 -6.49
CA PHE A 123 5.61 0.21 -5.90
C PHE A 123 5.99 0.77 -4.52
N PHE A 124 6.59 -0.05 -3.66
CA PHE A 124 6.97 0.37 -2.31
C PHE A 124 7.99 1.51 -2.32
N ARG A 125 9.02 1.44 -3.17
CA ARG A 125 10.02 2.51 -3.30
C ARG A 125 9.40 3.82 -3.81
N PHE A 126 8.53 3.72 -4.82
CA PHE A 126 7.81 4.88 -5.34
C PHE A 126 6.89 5.47 -4.28
N LYS A 127 6.06 4.64 -3.65
CA LYS A 127 5.14 5.02 -2.57
C LYS A 127 5.89 5.74 -1.46
N LYS A 128 6.98 5.19 -0.95
CA LYS A 128 7.75 5.77 0.15
C LYS A 128 8.33 7.15 -0.19
N ARG A 129 8.87 7.34 -1.40
CA ARG A 129 9.36 8.65 -1.86
C ARG A 129 8.22 9.63 -2.04
N TYR A 130 7.11 9.19 -2.62
CA TYR A 130 5.97 10.03 -2.90
C TYR A 130 5.29 10.47 -1.60
N GLU A 131 5.05 9.54 -0.66
CA GLU A 131 4.52 9.82 0.68
C GLU A 131 5.37 10.86 1.41
N LEU A 132 6.70 10.75 1.35
CA LEU A 132 7.61 11.69 2.01
C LEU A 132 7.45 13.14 1.54
N VAL A 133 7.01 13.37 0.31
CA VAL A 133 6.76 14.72 -0.23
C VAL A 133 5.27 15.08 -0.16
N LEU A 134 4.39 14.13 -0.46
CA LEU A 134 2.95 14.32 -0.50
C LEU A 134 2.40 14.72 0.87
N ILE A 135 2.82 14.02 1.94
CA ILE A 135 2.27 14.23 3.29
C ILE A 135 2.63 15.61 3.83
N PRO A 136 3.91 16.07 3.81
CA PRO A 136 4.23 17.38 4.35
C PRO A 136 3.59 18.51 3.57
N VAL A 137 3.50 18.38 2.24
CA VAL A 137 2.89 19.40 1.39
C VAL A 137 1.37 19.40 1.54
N SER A 138 0.72 18.23 1.57
CA SER A 138 -0.74 18.15 1.76
C SER A 138 -1.16 18.59 3.15
N ALA A 139 -0.39 18.26 4.19
CA ALA A 139 -0.60 18.75 5.55
C ALA A 139 -0.45 20.27 5.63
N ALA A 140 0.53 20.86 4.94
CA ALA A 140 0.73 22.30 4.93
C ALA A 140 -0.46 23.01 4.27
N ILE A 141 -0.89 22.53 3.11
CA ILE A 141 -2.07 23.06 2.40
C ILE A 141 -3.32 22.92 3.28
N GLY A 142 -3.51 21.76 3.91
CA GLY A 142 -4.64 21.47 4.78
C GLY A 142 -4.70 22.42 5.98
N VAL A 143 -3.59 22.62 6.69
CA VAL A 143 -3.51 23.54 7.83
C VAL A 143 -3.80 24.98 7.41
N VAL A 144 -3.19 25.43 6.30
CA VAL A 144 -3.42 26.79 5.80
C VAL A 144 -4.90 26.98 5.45
N LEU A 145 -5.51 26.03 4.73
CA LEU A 145 -6.94 26.08 4.40
C LEU A 145 -7.81 26.09 5.65
N VAL A 146 -7.54 25.24 6.64
CA VAL A 146 -8.33 25.20 7.89
C VAL A 146 -8.23 26.54 8.63
N PHE A 147 -7.04 27.10 8.77
CA PHE A 147 -6.86 28.38 9.44
C PHE A 147 -7.52 29.52 8.66
N MET A 148 -7.43 29.55 7.33
CA MET A 148 -8.09 30.59 6.52
C MET A 148 -9.62 30.52 6.59
N LEU A 149 -10.18 29.31 6.66
CA LEU A 149 -11.63 29.11 6.59
C LEU A 149 -12.32 29.16 7.95
N TYR A 150 -11.63 28.78 9.03
CA TYR A 150 -12.24 28.59 10.35
C TYR A 150 -11.63 29.47 11.45
N VAL A 151 -10.46 30.09 11.24
CA VAL A 151 -9.80 30.92 12.25
C VAL A 151 -9.77 32.39 11.78
N PRO A 152 -10.38 33.33 12.51
CA PRO A 152 -10.34 34.74 12.13
C PRO A 152 -8.89 35.26 12.13
N GLY A 153 -8.44 35.86 11.03
CA GLY A 153 -7.05 36.30 10.85
C GLY A 153 -6.08 35.22 10.35
N GLY A 154 -6.53 33.97 10.23
CA GLY A 154 -5.79 32.88 9.61
C GLY A 154 -4.42 32.57 10.24
N VAL A 155 -3.51 32.02 9.42
CA VAL A 155 -2.16 31.62 9.86
C VAL A 155 -1.32 32.83 10.30
N GLN A 156 -1.55 34.01 9.73
CA GLN A 156 -0.78 35.21 10.08
C GLN A 156 -1.09 35.71 11.49
N ALA A 157 -2.34 35.59 11.93
CA ALA A 157 -2.72 35.96 13.29
C ALA A 157 -2.29 34.91 14.34
N TYR A 158 -2.25 33.63 13.97
CA TYR A 158 -1.94 32.53 14.90
C TYR A 158 -0.88 31.56 14.34
N PRO A 159 0.37 32.02 14.15
CA PRO A 159 1.43 31.21 13.56
C PRO A 159 1.80 30.00 14.43
N GLU A 160 1.80 30.15 15.75
CA GLU A 160 2.10 29.06 16.69
C GLU A 160 1.04 27.96 16.64
N GLY A 161 -0.24 28.33 16.62
CA GLY A 161 -1.34 27.38 16.50
C GLY A 161 -1.29 26.59 15.20
N ALA A 162 -0.95 27.26 14.09
CA ALA A 162 -0.76 26.61 12.80
C ALA A 162 0.43 25.62 12.84
N LEU A 163 1.54 26.01 13.45
CA LEU A 163 2.73 25.15 13.59
C LEU A 163 2.45 23.90 14.44
N ILE A 164 1.74 24.06 15.57
CA ILE A 164 1.33 22.94 16.42
C ILE A 164 0.41 21.99 15.65
N THR A 165 -0.61 22.53 14.96
CA THR A 165 -1.55 21.73 14.17
C THR A 165 -0.85 20.98 13.04
N TYR A 166 0.09 21.63 12.36
CA TYR A 166 0.90 21.02 11.31
C TYR A 166 1.76 19.87 11.86
N THR A 167 2.45 20.10 12.97
CA THR A 167 3.32 19.10 13.60
C THR A 167 2.52 17.89 14.08
N LEU A 168 1.37 18.12 14.74
CA LEU A 168 0.48 17.04 15.18
C LEU A 168 -0.06 16.22 14.00
N THR A 169 -0.39 16.90 12.90
CA THR A 169 -0.85 16.25 11.66
C THR A 169 0.26 15.38 11.07
N LEU A 170 1.49 15.90 10.97
CA LEU A 170 2.64 15.15 10.48
C LEU A 170 2.92 13.89 11.31
N VAL A 171 2.96 14.03 12.64
CA VAL A 171 3.20 12.90 13.55
C VAL A 171 2.11 11.83 13.39
N SER A 172 0.85 12.26 13.30
CA SER A 172 -0.30 11.36 13.13
C SER A 172 -0.24 10.62 11.79
N CYS A 173 0.00 11.33 10.69
CA CYS A 173 0.15 10.73 9.36
C CYS A 173 1.35 9.77 9.30
N TYR A 174 2.49 10.17 9.88
CA TYR A 174 3.68 9.33 9.93
C TYR A 174 3.44 8.04 10.72
N GLY A 175 2.78 8.14 11.88
CA GLY A 175 2.41 7.00 12.71
C GLY A 175 1.49 6.02 11.97
N ALA A 176 0.43 6.54 11.36
CA ALA A 176 -0.52 5.74 10.57
C ALA A 176 0.17 5.01 9.41
N ILE A 177 1.01 5.71 8.66
CA ILE A 177 1.74 5.14 7.52
C ILE A 177 2.77 4.13 7.95
N ARG A 178 3.46 4.35 9.08
CA ARG A 178 4.41 3.38 9.62
C ARG A 178 3.70 2.08 10.03
N ALA A 179 2.54 2.18 10.69
CA ALA A 179 1.74 1.03 11.07
C ALA A 179 1.23 0.27 9.83
N GLU A 180 0.73 1.01 8.84
CA GLU A 180 0.22 0.44 7.59
C GLU A 180 1.34 -0.20 6.75
N ASN A 181 2.49 0.46 6.60
CA ASN A 181 3.63 -0.09 5.87
C ASN A 181 4.14 -1.39 6.50
N ARG A 182 4.10 -1.50 7.83
CA ARG A 182 4.48 -2.74 8.53
C ARG A 182 3.50 -3.89 8.27
N LYS A 183 2.20 -3.60 8.26
CA LYS A 183 1.13 -4.61 8.10
C LYS A 183 0.96 -5.05 6.64
N SER A 184 0.94 -4.10 5.71
CA SER A 184 0.57 -4.33 4.31
C SER A 184 1.75 -4.63 3.38
N PHE A 185 3.00 -4.35 3.79
CA PHE A 185 4.17 -4.51 2.92
C PHE A 185 5.33 -5.29 3.53
N ILE A 186 5.78 -4.95 4.74
CA ILE A 186 6.95 -5.62 5.35
C ILE A 186 6.68 -7.09 5.64
N ARG A 187 5.57 -7.40 6.30
CA ARG A 187 5.19 -8.80 6.61
C ARG A 187 5.02 -9.66 5.35
N PRO A 188 4.31 -9.22 4.30
CA PRO A 188 4.25 -9.93 3.02
C PRO A 188 5.61 -10.18 2.37
N LEU A 189 6.49 -9.18 2.35
CA LEU A 189 7.81 -9.30 1.73
C LEU A 189 8.74 -10.25 2.51
N GLN A 190 8.68 -10.24 3.84
CA GLN A 190 9.42 -11.21 4.67
C GLN A 190 8.91 -12.62 4.43
N GLN A 191 7.58 -12.84 4.43
CA GLN A 191 7.01 -14.16 4.18
C GLN A 191 7.34 -14.72 2.79
N LEU A 192 7.43 -13.86 1.77
CA LEU A 192 7.87 -14.24 0.43
C LEU A 192 9.38 -14.55 0.38
N ARG A 193 10.21 -13.80 1.11
CA ARG A 193 11.65 -14.03 1.21
C ARG A 193 11.95 -15.32 1.97
N ASP A 194 11.25 -15.58 3.06
CA ASP A 194 11.42 -16.79 3.88
C ASP A 194 11.03 -18.03 3.07
N LEU A 195 9.92 -17.97 2.32
CA LEU A 195 9.57 -19.01 1.36
C LEU A 195 10.67 -19.24 0.33
N LEU A 196 11.21 -18.18 -0.29
CA LEU A 196 12.31 -18.29 -1.26
C LEU A 196 13.60 -18.89 -0.65
N GLY A 197 13.85 -18.66 0.64
CA GLY A 197 14.97 -19.24 1.38
C GLY A 197 14.78 -20.74 1.67
N GLU A 198 13.57 -21.18 2.02
CA GLU A 198 13.21 -22.60 2.18
C GLU A 198 13.38 -23.43 0.89
N TYR A 199 13.50 -22.79 -0.28
CA TYR A 199 13.77 -23.47 -1.57
C TYR A 199 15.25 -23.41 -2.00
N GLN A 200 16.13 -22.73 -1.26
CA GLN A 200 17.58 -22.65 -1.58
C GLN A 200 18.44 -23.68 -0.83
N GLU A 201 17.87 -24.38 0.16
CA GLU A 201 18.43 -25.60 0.77
C GLU A 201 17.73 -26.84 0.22
#